data_AF-A0A940WX36-F1
#
_entry.id   AF-A0A940WX36-F1
#
_cell.length_a   1.000
_cell.length_b   1.000
_cell.length_c   1.000
_cell.angle_alpha   90.00
_cell.angle_beta   90.00
_cell.angle_gamma   90.00
#
_symmetry.space_group_name_H-M   'P 1'
#
loop_
_entity.id
_entity.type
_entity.pdbx_description
1 polymer ?
#
loop_
_entity_poly.entity_id
_entity_poly.type
_entity_poly.pdbx_seq_one_letter_code
_entity_poly.pdbx_strand_id
1 'polypeptide(L)'
;MFYTASDFHWIVRKVYKWNGQMELMIELIDLDGCVSYGDTFKEARESLPLALHYWLRKYGEQQLPEPREGAQLIFLEQEMTLNEFHYINQELEKLN
;
A
#
# COMPACT_ATOMS: atom_id res chain seq x y z
N MET A 1 1.01 -15.75 19.40
CA MET A 1 2.10 -15.01 18.74
C MET A 1 1.53 -13.63 18.45
N PHE A 2 2.12 -12.53 18.94
CA PHE A 2 1.57 -11.21 18.67
C PHE A 2 2.10 -10.75 17.31
N TYR A 3 1.26 -10.79 16.29
CA TYR A 3 1.60 -10.29 14.96
C TYR A 3 1.76 -8.77 15.01
N THR A 4 2.81 -8.27 14.39
CA THR A 4 3.06 -6.85 14.21
C THR A 4 2.91 -6.48 12.74
N ALA A 5 2.56 -5.23 12.46
CA ALA A 5 2.46 -4.79 11.06
C ALA A 5 3.76 -5.00 10.28
N SER A 6 4.92 -4.96 10.96
CA SER A 6 6.24 -5.16 10.35
C SER A 6 6.51 -6.60 9.88
N ASP A 7 5.63 -7.55 10.20
CA ASP A 7 5.76 -8.95 9.77
C ASP A 7 5.20 -9.17 8.35
N PHE A 8 4.58 -8.16 7.76
CA PHE A 8 3.94 -8.21 6.45
C PHE A 8 4.66 -7.31 5.45
N HIS A 9 4.52 -7.58 4.14
CA HIS A 9 4.99 -6.65 3.12
C HIS A 9 4.03 -5.46 3.00
N TRP A 10 4.58 -4.28 2.76
CA TRP A 10 3.81 -3.02 2.73
C TRP A 10 3.83 -2.46 1.32
N ILE A 11 2.66 -2.11 0.80
CA ILE A 11 2.54 -1.28 -0.39
C ILE A 11 2.23 0.13 0.04
N VAL A 12 3.06 1.08 -0.37
CA VAL A 12 2.85 2.52 -0.15
C VAL A 12 2.47 3.15 -1.47
N ARG A 13 1.31 3.81 -1.51
CA ARG A 13 0.84 4.57 -2.69
C ARG A 13 0.29 5.93 -2.30
N LYS A 14 0.30 6.86 -3.24
CA LYS A 14 -0.42 8.14 -3.11
C LYS A 14 -1.85 7.98 -3.62
N VAL A 15 -2.83 8.40 -2.83
CA VAL A 15 -4.26 8.30 -3.16
C VAL A 15 -4.97 9.64 -2.91
N TYR A 16 -6.14 9.81 -3.50
CA TYR A 16 -6.98 10.98 -3.23
C TYR A 16 -7.80 10.76 -1.95
N LYS A 17 -7.75 11.76 -1.07
CA LYS A 17 -8.71 11.94 0.03
C LYS A 17 -10.12 12.17 -0.51
N TRP A 18 -11.10 11.99 0.36
CA TRP A 18 -12.50 12.34 0.09
C TRP A 18 -12.71 13.82 -0.29
N ASN A 19 -11.80 14.71 0.12
CA ASN A 19 -11.84 16.14 -0.20
C ASN A 19 -11.04 16.52 -1.46
N GLY A 20 -10.49 15.54 -2.18
CA GLY A 20 -9.71 15.74 -3.41
C GLY A 20 -8.23 16.10 -3.21
N GLN A 21 -7.75 16.24 -1.98
CA GLN A 21 -6.31 16.35 -1.71
C GLN A 21 -5.62 14.99 -1.81
N MET A 22 -4.29 14.97 -1.90
CA MET A 22 -3.52 13.72 -1.89
C MET A 22 -3.16 13.31 -0.46
N GLU A 23 -3.12 12.01 -0.21
CA GLU A 23 -2.56 11.40 1.01
C GLU A 23 -1.76 10.14 0.67
N LEU A 24 -0.98 9.66 1.64
CA LEU A 24 -0.31 8.38 1.55
C LEU A 24 -1.20 7.29 2.14
N MET A 25 -1.23 6.16 1.46
CA MET A 25 -1.90 4.95 1.91
C MET A 25 -0.87 3.82 2.00
N ILE A 26 -0.86 3.12 3.13
CA ILE A 26 -0.08 1.89 3.34
C ILE A 26 -1.05 0.71 3.36
N GLU A 27 -0.78 -0.33 2.58
CA GLU A 27 -1.53 -1.57 2.52
C GLU A 27 -0.66 -2.74 2.93
N LEU A 28 -1.15 -3.61 3.82
CA LEU A 28 -0.46 -4.86 4.16
C LEU A 28 -0.79 -5.91 3.11
N ILE A 29 0.23 -6.32 2.37
CA ILE A 29 0.14 -7.43 1.41
C ILE A 29 -0.23 -8.69 2.18
N ASP A 30 -1.09 -9.50 1.58
CA ASP A 30 -1.69 -10.72 2.14
C ASP A 30 -2.83 -10.47 3.15
N LEU A 31 -3.11 -9.22 3.55
CA LEU A 31 -4.26 -8.85 4.39
C LEU A 31 -5.20 -7.91 3.64
N ASP A 32 -6.05 -8.48 2.78
CA ASP A 32 -6.95 -7.71 1.92
C ASP A 32 -7.79 -6.69 2.69
N GLY A 33 -7.66 -5.42 2.29
CA GLY A 33 -8.34 -4.30 2.91
C GLY A 33 -7.76 -3.84 4.24
N CYS A 34 -6.63 -4.37 4.69
CA CYS A 34 -5.87 -3.84 5.83
C CYS A 34 -5.03 -2.65 5.37
N VAL A 35 -5.65 -1.47 5.40
CA VAL A 35 -5.04 -0.22 4.93
C VAL A 35 -4.99 0.83 6.02
N SER A 36 -3.97 1.67 5.97
CA SER A 36 -3.84 2.87 6.80
C SER A 36 -3.53 4.08 5.93
N TYR A 37 -3.89 5.26 6.43
CA TYR A 37 -3.79 6.53 5.70
C TYR A 37 -3.06 7.59 6.54
N GLY A 38 -2.45 8.56 5.88
CA GLY A 38 -1.84 9.72 6.52
C GLY A 38 -1.30 10.73 5.51
N ASP A 39 -1.16 11.99 5.93
CA ASP A 39 -0.56 13.04 5.09
C ASP A 39 0.95 12.81 4.92
N THR A 40 1.55 12.12 5.88
CA THR A 40 2.95 11.71 5.84
C THR A 40 3.10 10.21 6.00
N PHE A 41 4.23 9.66 5.54
CA PHE A 41 4.55 8.24 5.74
C PHE A 41 4.56 7.87 7.24
N LYS A 42 5.01 8.81 8.09
CA LYS A 42 5.02 8.62 9.54
C LYS A 42 3.61 8.43 10.10
N GLU A 43 2.67 9.30 9.71
CA GLU A 43 1.27 9.21 10.14
C GLU A 43 0.60 7.91 9.66
N ALA A 44 0.80 7.56 8.38
CA ALA A 44 0.26 6.34 7.82
C ALA A 44 0.83 5.09 8.54
N ARG A 45 2.12 5.10 8.90
CA ARG A 45 2.74 4.03 9.69
C ARG A 45 2.21 3.96 11.11
N GLU A 46 1.98 5.10 11.77
CA GLU A 46 1.48 5.15 13.16
C GLU A 46 0.05 4.63 13.28
N SER A 47 -0.77 4.77 12.24
CA SER A 47 -2.14 4.24 12.19
C SER A 47 -2.24 2.77 11.78
N LEU A 48 -1.16 2.18 11.25
CA LEU A 48 -1.11 0.80 10.75
C LEU A 48 -1.37 -0.28 11.82
N PRO A 49 -0.85 -0.19 13.06
CA PRO A 49 -1.17 -1.16 14.12
C PRO A 49 -2.67 -1.19 14.47
N LEU A 50 -3.34 -0.03 14.40
CA LEU A 50 -4.77 0.07 14.65
C LEU A 50 -5.57 -0.56 13.50
N ALA A 51 -5.15 -0.34 12.26
CA ALA A 51 -5.75 -0.99 11.09
C ALA A 51 -5.65 -2.53 11.19
N LEU A 52 -4.47 -3.05 11.54
CA LEU A 52 -4.26 -4.48 11.77
C LEU A 52 -5.15 -5.02 12.89
N HIS A 53 -5.27 -4.30 14.01
CA HIS A 53 -6.15 -4.69 15.11
C HIS A 53 -7.61 -4.82 14.66
N TYR A 54 -8.11 -3.86 13.88
CA TYR A 54 -9.48 -3.93 13.34
C TYR A 54 -9.66 -5.06 12.34
N TRP A 55 -8.66 -5.31 11.49
CA TRP A 55 -8.69 -6.42 10.54
C TRP A 55 -8.77 -7.77 11.26
N LEU A 56 -7.90 -7.99 12.26
CA LEU A 56 -7.89 -9.19 13.10
C LEU A 56 -9.22 -9.39 13.82
N ARG A 57 -9.83 -8.31 14.33
CA ARG A 57 -11.13 -8.37 14.99
C ARG A 57 -12.26 -8.76 14.02
N LYS A 58 -12.16 -8.39 12.74
CA LYS A 58 -13.19 -8.65 11.73
C LYS A 58 -13.09 -10.06 11.14
N TYR A 59 -11.88 -10.51 10.79
CA TYR A 59 -11.67 -11.77 10.06
C TYR A 59 -11.13 -12.92 10.93
N GLY A 60 -10.58 -12.60 12.11
CA GLY A 60 -9.99 -13.57 13.02
C GLY A 60 -8.55 -13.94 12.66
N GLU A 61 -7.78 -14.39 13.66
CA GLU A 61 -6.36 -14.75 13.51
C GLU A 61 -6.13 -15.95 12.58
N GLN A 62 -7.15 -16.78 12.34
CA GLN A 62 -7.07 -17.96 11.47
C GLN A 62 -6.90 -17.62 9.98
N GLN A 63 -7.19 -16.38 9.59
CA GLN A 63 -7.04 -15.88 8.22
C GLN A 63 -5.67 -15.26 7.97
N LEU A 64 -4.78 -15.26 8.97
CA LEU A 64 -3.43 -14.76 8.80
C LEU A 64 -2.61 -15.70 7.93
N PRO A 65 -1.84 -15.16 6.97
CA PRO A 65 -0.88 -15.96 6.22
C PRO A 65 0.20 -16.51 7.15
N GLU A 66 0.87 -17.58 6.71
CA GLU A 66 2.07 -18.05 7.42
C GLU A 66 3.12 -16.93 7.46
N PRO A 67 3.83 -16.76 8.60
CA PRO A 67 4.88 -15.75 8.71
C PRO A 67 5.93 -15.96 7.63
N ARG A 68 6.13 -14.97 6.75
CA ARG A 68 7.19 -15.00 5.74
C ARG A 68 8.43 -14.30 6.27
N GLU A 69 9.61 -14.88 6.04
CA GLU A 69 10.86 -14.20 6.33
C GLU A 69 11.08 -13.06 5.31
N GLY A 70 11.17 -11.82 5.81
CA GLY A 70 11.57 -10.66 5.03
C GLY A 70 10.41 -9.77 4.57
N ALA A 71 9.81 -9.02 5.50
CA ALA A 71 8.91 -7.93 5.14
C ALA A 71 9.62 -6.91 4.23
N GLN A 72 8.95 -6.55 3.13
CA GLN A 72 9.45 -5.62 2.13
C GLN A 72 8.56 -4.39 2.07
N LEU A 73 9.18 -3.24 1.82
CA LEU A 73 8.49 -1.98 1.63
C LEU A 73 8.51 -1.64 0.14
N ILE A 74 7.33 -1.66 -0.50
CA ILE A 74 7.15 -1.40 -1.93
C ILE A 74 6.52 -0.02 -2.07
N PHE A 75 7.27 0.93 -2.62
CA PHE A 75 6.73 2.23 -3.00
C PHE A 75 6.23 2.15 -4.43
N LEU A 76 4.92 2.31 -4.61
CA LEU A 76 4.34 2.51 -5.93
C LEU A 76 4.39 4.00 -6.24
N GLU A 77 5.15 4.36 -7.27
CA GLU A 77 5.09 5.70 -7.84
C GLU A 77 3.71 5.96 -8.44
N GLN A 78 3.43 7.24 -8.66
CA GLN A 78 2.17 7.67 -9.25
C GLN A 78 1.98 6.99 -10.61
N GLU A 79 0.74 6.58 -10.91
CA GLU A 79 0.41 6.07 -12.23
C GLU A 79 0.84 7.07 -13.30
N MET A 80 1.40 6.53 -14.37
CA MET A 80 1.89 7.30 -15.50
C MET A 80 0.81 8.25 -16.02
N THR A 81 1.15 9.50 -16.27
CA THR A 81 0.22 10.44 -16.88
C THR A 81 -0.13 9.99 -18.31
N LEU A 82 -1.31 10.37 -18.81
CA LEU A 82 -1.71 10.13 -20.20
C LEU A 82 -0.66 10.64 -21.20
N ASN A 83 -0.03 11.78 -20.89
CA ASN A 83 1.02 12.35 -21.74
C ASN A 83 2.27 11.49 -21.77
N GLU A 84 2.73 11.01 -20.61
CA GLU A 84 3.87 10.09 -20.54
C GLU A 84 3.56 8.77 -21.24
N PHE A 85 2.34 8.24 -21.07
CA PHE A 85 1.90 7.04 -21.78
C PHE A 85 1.94 7.24 -23.31
N HIS A 86 1.38 8.33 -23.82
CA HIS A 86 1.41 8.65 -25.25
C HIS A 86 2.83 8.86 -25.77
N TYR A 87 3.68 9.55 -25.00
CA TYR A 87 5.08 9.77 -25.34
C TYR A 87 5.85 8.44 -25.46
N ILE A 88 5.73 7.54 -24.48
CA ILE A 88 6.39 6.24 -24.52
C ILE A 88 5.94 5.43 -25.73
N ASN A 89 4.64 5.41 -26.03
CA ASN A 89 4.13 4.69 -27.20
C ASN A 89 4.68 5.27 -28.51
N GLN A 90 4.77 6.60 -28.64
CA GLN A 90 5.36 7.24 -29.82
C GLN A 90 6.85 6.93 -29.99
N GLU A 91 7.62 6.86 -28.91
CA GLU A 91 9.04 6.48 -28.97
C GLU A 91 9.21 4.99 -29.30
N LEU A 92 8.34 4.12 -28.79
CA LEU A 92 8.34 2.69 -29.13
C LEU A 92 8.00 2.43 -30.60
N GLU A 93 7.08 3.20 -31.19
CA GLU A 93 6.76 3.11 -32.62
C GLU A 93 7.96 3.46 -33.51
N LYS A 94 8.87 4.34 -33.07
CA LYS A 94 10.09 4.72 -33.82
C LYS A 94 11.20 3.67 -33.76
N LEU A 95 11.12 2.74 -32.82
CA LEU A 95 12.09 1.66 -32.62
C LEU A 95 11.74 0.38 -33.41
N ASN A 96 10.54 0.34 -34.01
CA ASN A 96 10.10 -0.68 -34.97
C ASN A 96 10.39 -0.25 -36.41
#